data_AF-A0A929NJS8-F1
#
_entry.id   AF-A0A929NJS8-F1
#
_cell.length_a   1.000
_cell.length_b   1.000
_cell.length_c   1.000
_cell.angle_alpha   90.00
_cell.angle_beta   90.00
_cell.angle_gamma   90.00
#
_symmetry.space_group_name_H-M   'P 1'
#
loop_
_entity.id
_entity.type
_entity.pdbx_description
1 polymer ?
#
loop_
_entity_poly.entity_id
_entity_poly.type
_entity_poly.pdbx_seq_one_letter_code
_entity_poly.pdbx_strand_id
1 'polypeptide(L)'
;MSIKKEIKYFIIRNFLTFFAYYALNLYAKTVRVELENEDKLREHLENNGQIIMYSWHQRFLWGFYLPGIFGKSPCIMISRSRDGDFIADVARRIGWMPIRGSSSRGGKKA
;
A
#
# COMPACT_ATOMS: atom_id res chain seq x y z
N MET A 1 -13.05 6.70 -25.76
CA MET A 1 -12.00 5.65 -25.76
C MET A 1 -12.70 4.33 -26.07
N SER A 2 -12.14 3.43 -26.90
CA SER A 2 -12.88 2.23 -27.38
C SER A 2 -13.21 1.27 -26.23
N ILE A 3 -14.44 0.78 -26.16
CA ILE A 3 -14.93 -0.22 -25.18
C ILE A 3 -14.00 -1.45 -25.09
N LYS A 4 -13.42 -1.87 -26.22
CA LYS A 4 -12.47 -2.99 -26.25
C LYS A 4 -11.20 -2.71 -25.42
N LYS A 5 -10.74 -1.45 -25.38
CA LYS A 5 -9.58 -1.04 -24.58
C LYS A 5 -9.89 -1.06 -23.08
N GLU A 6 -11.11 -0.70 -22.69
CA GLU A 6 -11.56 -0.72 -21.29
C GLU A 6 -11.68 -2.15 -20.77
N ILE A 7 -12.31 -3.05 -21.53
CA ILE A 7 -12.43 -4.47 -21.17
C ILE A 7 -11.05 -5.11 -21.06
N LYS A 8 -10.17 -4.86 -22.04
CA LYS A 8 -8.78 -5.35 -22.00
C LYS A 8 -8.04 -4.84 -20.76
N TYR A 9 -8.18 -3.55 -20.44
CA TYR A 9 -7.58 -2.97 -19.26
C TYR A 9 -8.12 -3.58 -17.96
N PHE A 10 -9.44 -3.79 -17.87
CA PHE A 10 -10.07 -4.39 -16.71
C PHE A 10 -9.59 -5.82 -16.46
N ILE A 11 -9.55 -6.65 -17.51
CA ILE A 11 -9.07 -8.04 -17.41
C ILE A 11 -7.60 -8.06 -16.99
N ILE A 12 -6.75 -7.28 -17.68
CA ILE A 12 -5.32 -7.20 -17.38
C ILE A 12 -5.08 -6.72 -15.96
N ARG A 13 -5.78 -5.67 -15.51
CA ARG A 13 -5.68 -5.15 -14.14
C ARG A 13 -6.00 -6.24 -13.12
N ASN A 14 -7.15 -6.90 -13.24
CA ASN A 14 -7.56 -7.90 -12.25
C ASN A 14 -6.60 -9.10 -12.18
N PHE A 15 -6.17 -9.62 -13.33
CA PHE A 15 -5.19 -10.71 -13.38
C PHE A 15 -3.83 -10.28 -12.83
N LEU A 16 -3.30 -9.13 -13.28
CA LEU A 16 -2.02 -8.62 -12.79
C LEU A 16 -2.07 -8.31 -11.30
N THR A 17 -3.17 -7.77 -10.76
CA THR A 17 -3.30 -7.46 -9.33
C THR A 17 -3.28 -8.75 -8.52
N PHE A 18 -3.96 -9.79 -9.00
CA PHE A 18 -3.92 -11.11 -8.37
C PHE A 18 -2.49 -11.66 -8.35
N PHE A 19 -1.84 -11.80 -9.51
CA PHE A 19 -0.47 -12.32 -9.58
C PHE A 19 0.54 -11.48 -8.82
N ALA A 20 0.45 -10.15 -8.89
CA ALA A 20 1.33 -9.25 -8.15
C ALA A 20 1.18 -9.45 -6.63
N TYR A 21 -0.05 -9.58 -6.13
CA TYR A 21 -0.29 -9.87 -4.71
C TYR A 21 0.42 -11.17 -4.27
N TYR A 22 0.26 -12.28 -5.00
CA TYR A 22 0.93 -13.53 -4.64
C TYR A 22 2.45 -13.46 -4.79
N ALA A 23 2.96 -12.83 -5.85
CA ALA A 23 4.39 -12.66 -6.04
C ALA A 23 5.02 -11.84 -4.91
N LEU A 24 4.36 -10.75 -4.50
CA LEU A 24 4.81 -9.90 -3.40
C LEU A 24 4.70 -10.63 -2.06
N ASN A 25 3.69 -11.46 -1.86
CA ASN A 25 3.56 -12.30 -0.67
C ASN A 25 4.61 -13.45 -0.62
N LEU A 26 5.02 -13.98 -1.76
CA LEU A 26 6.11 -14.96 -1.83
C LEU A 26 7.47 -14.30 -1.58
N TYR A 27 7.72 -13.16 -2.23
CA TYR A 27 8.88 -12.32 -1.93
C TYR A 27 8.91 -11.96 -0.45
N ALA A 28 7.75 -11.67 0.12
CA ALA A 28 7.60 -11.38 1.54
C ALA A 28 8.17 -12.44 2.47
N LYS A 29 7.98 -13.71 2.13
CA LYS A 29 8.51 -14.82 2.93
C LYS A 29 10.03 -14.97 2.84
N THR A 30 10.67 -14.33 1.86
CA THR A 30 12.13 -14.39 1.66
C THR A 30 12.88 -13.28 2.40
N VAL A 31 12.17 -12.24 2.85
CA VAL A 31 12.77 -11.08 3.52
C VAL A 31 12.51 -11.16 5.02
N ARG A 32 13.54 -10.90 5.83
CA ARG A 32 13.40 -10.68 7.27
C ARG A 32 13.35 -9.19 7.53
N VAL A 33 12.37 -8.76 8.33
CA VAL A 33 12.19 -7.36 8.75
C VAL A 33 12.30 -7.33 10.26
N GLU A 34 13.20 -6.49 10.77
CA GLU A 34 13.34 -6.21 12.20
C GLU A 34 12.97 -4.75 12.43
N LEU A 35 12.11 -4.50 13.42
CA LEU A 35 11.72 -3.16 13.82
C LEU A 35 12.57 -2.70 15.00
N GLU A 36 13.36 -1.67 14.80
CA GLU A 36 14.05 -1.01 15.91
C GLU A 36 13.06 -0.20 16.74
N ASN A 37 13.11 -0.33 18.07
CA ASN A 37 12.23 0.37 19.02
C ASN A 37 10.73 0.06 18.86
N GLU A 38 10.38 -1.18 18.46
CA GLU A 38 8.99 -1.62 18.33
C GLU A 38 8.16 -1.38 19.61
N ASP A 39 8.72 -1.66 20.78
CA ASP A 39 8.00 -1.51 22.05
C ASP A 39 7.56 -0.07 22.32
N LYS A 40 8.43 0.91 22.06
CA LYS A 40 8.10 2.34 22.22
C LYS A 40 6.99 2.77 21.25
N LEU A 41 7.06 2.25 20.02
CA LEU A 41 6.06 2.53 19.00
C LEU A 41 4.70 1.93 19.39
N ARG A 42 4.69 0.69 19.86
CA ARG A 42 3.48 0.00 20.33
C ARG A 42 2.86 0.72 21.53
N GLU A 43 3.65 1.05 22.54
CA GLU A 43 3.19 1.81 23.72
C GLU A 43 2.58 3.17 23.33
N HIS A 44 3.22 3.91 22.43
CA HIS A 44 2.68 5.18 21.92
C HIS A 44 1.34 4.98 21.21
N LEU A 45 1.20 3.94 20.39
CA LEU A 45 -0.04 3.63 19.67
C LEU A 45 -1.16 3.11 20.60
N GLU A 46 -0.82 2.38 21.66
CA GLU A 46 -1.76 1.93 22.70
C GLU A 46 -2.28 3.12 23.52
N ASN A 47 -1.45 4.14 23.73
CA ASN A 47 -1.81 5.40 24.37
C ASN A 47 -2.54 6.40 23.44
N ASN A 48 -3.14 5.93 22.34
CA ASN A 48 -3.82 6.73 21.30
C ASN A 48 -2.92 7.76 20.59
N GLY A 49 -1.60 7.55 20.64
CA GLY A 49 -0.65 8.35 19.89
C GLY A 49 -0.81 8.18 18.38
N GLN A 50 -0.52 9.24 17.63
CA GLN A 50 -0.50 9.22 16.17
C GLN A 50 0.94 9.18 15.67
N ILE A 51 1.15 8.53 14.52
CA ILE A 51 2.45 8.43 13.86
C ILE A 51 2.32 8.78 12.38
N ILE A 52 3.38 9.38 11.84
CA ILE A 52 3.55 9.55 10.40
C ILE A 52 4.77 8.76 9.99
N MET A 53 4.58 7.79 9.09
CA MET A 53 5.66 7.00 8.52
C MET A 53 6.09 7.61 7.20
N TYR A 54 7.40 7.66 6.97
CA TYR A 54 7.99 8.03 5.70
C TYR A 54 9.08 7.03 5.33
N SER A 55 9.27 6.85 4.03
CA SER A 55 10.28 5.92 3.50
C SER A 55 10.82 6.45 2.19
N TRP A 56 12.07 6.13 1.91
CA TRP A 56 12.68 6.41 0.62
C TRP A 56 12.07 5.51 -0.46
N HIS A 57 11.72 6.09 -1.60
CA HIS A 57 11.07 5.37 -2.70
C HIS A 57 11.78 4.07 -3.11
N GLN A 58 13.12 4.05 -3.03
CA GLN A 58 13.95 2.92 -3.45
C GLN A 58 13.84 1.70 -2.53
N ARG A 59 13.31 1.89 -1.31
CA ARG A 59 13.18 0.84 -0.30
C ARG A 59 11.72 0.59 0.09
N PHE A 60 10.75 1.22 -0.58
CA PHE A 60 9.33 1.16 -0.20
C PHE A 60 8.73 -0.26 -0.16
N LEU A 61 9.35 -1.28 -0.77
CA LEU A 61 8.84 -2.64 -0.76
C LEU A 61 8.72 -3.25 0.65
N TRP A 62 9.46 -2.78 1.66
CA TRP A 62 9.23 -3.22 3.04
C TRP A 62 7.91 -2.67 3.64
N GLY A 63 7.33 -1.63 3.06
CA GLY A 63 6.00 -1.17 3.44
C GLY A 63 4.94 -2.27 3.28
N PHE A 64 5.17 -3.29 2.44
CA PHE A 64 4.25 -4.42 2.29
C PHE A 64 3.99 -5.16 3.61
N TYR A 65 4.93 -5.19 4.54
CA TYR A 65 4.81 -5.95 5.80
C TYR A 65 4.09 -5.18 6.91
N LEU A 66 3.97 -3.85 6.81
CA LEU A 66 3.53 -3.01 7.92
C LEU A 66 2.11 -3.33 8.43
N PRO A 67 1.09 -3.56 7.58
CA PRO A 67 -0.24 -3.89 8.10
C PRO A 67 -0.25 -5.19 8.91
N GLY A 68 0.55 -6.18 8.49
CA GLY A 68 0.71 -7.44 9.22
C GLY A 68 1.44 -7.27 10.55
N ILE A 69 2.51 -6.47 10.58
CA ILE A 69 3.28 -6.21 11.79
C ILE A 69 2.47 -5.41 12.81
N PHE A 70 1.76 -4.37 12.38
CA PHE A 70 0.96 -3.53 13.29
C PHE A 70 -0.37 -4.15 13.71
N GLY A 71 -0.81 -5.25 13.08
CA GLY A 71 -2.13 -5.84 13.30
C GLY A 71 -3.29 -4.88 13.01
N LYS A 72 -3.04 -3.80 12.26
CA LYS A 72 -3.98 -2.72 11.92
C LYS A 72 -3.83 -2.35 10.45
N SER A 73 -4.80 -1.60 9.92
CA SER A 73 -4.77 -1.09 8.55
C SER A 73 -4.25 0.35 8.50
N PRO A 74 -2.92 0.59 8.38
CA PRO A 74 -2.39 1.93 8.26
C PRO A 74 -2.84 2.61 6.97
N CYS A 75 -2.95 3.94 7.03
CA CYS A 75 -3.26 4.77 5.87
C CYS A 75 -2.01 4.95 4.99
N ILE A 76 -2.18 4.90 3.67
CA ILE A 76 -1.14 5.25 2.71
C ILE A 76 -1.68 6.16 1.62
N MET A 77 -0.95 7.21 1.28
CA MET A 77 -1.32 8.09 0.18
C MET A 77 -0.85 7.54 -1.17
N ILE A 78 -1.78 7.38 -2.11
CA ILE A 78 -1.50 6.88 -3.47
C ILE A 78 -2.12 7.82 -4.50
N SER A 79 -1.33 8.15 -5.53
CA SER A 79 -1.75 9.10 -6.58
C SER A 79 -3.00 8.65 -7.36
N ARG A 80 -3.69 9.60 -7.99
CA ARG A 80 -4.88 9.36 -8.85
C ARG A 80 -4.54 8.96 -10.29
N SER A 81 -3.34 8.44 -10.54
CA SER A 81 -2.98 7.90 -11.86
C SER A 81 -3.55 6.49 -12.07
N ARG A 82 -3.55 6.00 -13.32
CA ARG A 82 -3.95 4.62 -13.64
C ARG A 82 -3.05 3.60 -12.93
N ASP A 83 -1.75 3.86 -12.88
CA ASP A 83 -0.81 3.00 -12.15
C ASP A 83 -1.07 3.06 -10.64
N GLY A 84 -1.47 4.23 -10.13
CA GLY A 84 -1.92 4.40 -8.75
C GLY A 84 -3.21 3.63 -8.44
N ASP A 85 -4.12 3.47 -9.40
CA ASP A 85 -5.30 2.61 -9.23
C ASP A 85 -4.90 1.15 -9.02
N PHE A 86 -3.97 0.66 -9.85
CA PHE A 86 -3.45 -0.69 -9.74
C PHE A 86 -2.78 -0.93 -8.38
N ILE A 87 -1.87 -0.03 -7.99
CA ILE A 87 -1.14 -0.15 -6.71
C ILE A 87 -2.10 -0.02 -5.54
N ALA A 88 -3.11 0.86 -5.59
CA ALA A 88 -4.10 1.00 -4.54
C ALA A 88 -4.90 -0.29 -4.32
N ASP A 89 -5.25 -1.02 -5.39
CA ASP A 89 -5.93 -2.31 -5.24
C ASP A 89 -5.03 -3.38 -4.62
N VAL A 90 -3.76 -3.44 -5.04
CA VAL A 90 -2.78 -4.35 -4.44
C VAL A 90 -2.60 -4.03 -2.95
N ALA A 91 -2.37 -2.75 -2.61
CA ALA A 91 -2.21 -2.29 -1.23
C ALA A 91 -3.43 -2.63 -0.36
N ARG A 92 -4.65 -2.45 -0.89
CA ARG A 92 -5.89 -2.81 -0.17
C ARG A 92 -5.96 -4.31 0.16
N ARG A 93 -5.56 -5.19 -0.76
CA ARG A 93 -5.54 -6.65 -0.53
C ARG A 93 -4.51 -7.08 0.52
N ILE A 94 -3.47 -6.27 0.74
CA ILE A 94 -2.43 -6.53 1.74
C ILE A 94 -2.87 -6.05 3.13
N GLY A 95 -3.86 -5.17 3.22
CA GLY A 95 -4.38 -4.64 4.48
C GLY A 95 -4.08 -3.17 4.70
N TRP A 96 -3.47 -2.47 3.74
CA TRP A 96 -3.36 -1.00 3.77
C TRP A 96 -4.71 -0.33 3.49
N MET A 97 -4.90 0.87 4.03
CA MET A 97 -6.00 1.76 3.68
C MET A 97 -5.51 2.85 2.71
N PRO A 98 -5.64 2.65 1.37
CA PRO A 98 -5.15 3.60 0.38
C PRO A 98 -6.05 4.84 0.31
N ILE A 99 -5.48 6.00 0.62
CA ILE A 99 -6.09 7.32 0.46
C ILE A 99 -5.65 7.92 -0.88
N ARG A 100 -6.61 8.35 -1.70
CA ARG A 100 -6.35 8.76 -3.09
C ARG A 100 -6.19 10.27 -3.24
N GLY A 101 -4.95 10.73 -3.39
CA GLY A 101 -4.61 12.15 -3.59
C GLY A 101 -3.28 12.34 -4.31
N SER A 102 -3.10 13.49 -4.97
CA SER A 102 -1.79 13.96 -5.42
C SER A 102 -1.61 15.45 -5.11
N SER A 103 -0.36 15.90 -5.05
CA SER A 103 0.01 17.30 -4.84
C SER A 103 -0.61 18.24 -5.89
N SER A 104 -0.90 17.73 -7.09
CA SER A 104 -1.51 18.46 -8.20
C SER A 104 -3.03 18.25 -8.36
N ARG A 105 -3.59 17.12 -7.91
CA ARG A 105 -5.03 16.79 -8.04
C ARG A 105 -5.55 16.09 -6.79
N GLY A 106 -6.46 16.77 -6.10
CA GLY A 106 -7.25 16.16 -5.03
C GLY A 106 -6.55 16.03 -3.68
N GLY A 107 -5.33 16.55 -3.51
CA GLY A 107 -4.63 16.55 -2.21
C GLY A 107 -5.37 17.26 -1.08
N LYS A 108 -6.19 18.28 -1.37
CA LYS A 108 -7.05 18.96 -0.37
C LYS A 108 -8.32 18.18 0.01
N LYS A 109 -8.67 17.12 -0.75
CA LYS A 109 -9.89 16.30 -0.55
C LYS A 109 -9.55 14.87 -0.12
N ALA A 110 -8.26 14.58 0.03
CA ALA A 110 -7.71 13.29 0.39
C ALA A 110 -7.47 13.26 1.90
#